data_AF-K1SA43-F1
#
_entry.id   AF-K1SA43-F1
#
_cell.length_a   1.000
_cell.length_b   1.000
_cell.length_c   1.000
_cell.angle_alpha   90.00
_cell.angle_beta   90.00
_cell.angle_gamma   90.00
#
_symmetry.space_group_name_H-M   'P 1'
#
loop_
_entity.id
_entity.type
_entity.pdbx_description
1 polymer ?
#
loop_
_entity_poly.entity_id
_entity_poly.type
_entity_poly.pdbx_seq_one_letter_code
_entity_poly.pdbx_strand_id
1 'polypeptide(L)' 'MEIEQQIWGATSEGEAVVLYTLRNAAGAEVRLCNVGAAVVSILVPDRDGHLAD' A
#
# COMPACT_ATOMS: atom_id res chain seq x y z
N MET A 1 -8.31 -11.56 2.12
CA MET A 1 -7.14 -10.64 2.15
C MET A 1 -6.61 -10.60 0.74
N GLU A 2 -6.55 -9.42 0.15
CA GLU A 2 -6.14 -9.20 -1.23
C GLU A 2 -4.82 -8.44 -1.23
N ILE A 3 -3.93 -8.80 -2.15
CA ILE A 3 -2.63 -8.17 -2.32
C ILE A 3 -2.47 -7.85 -3.80
N GLU A 4 -2.39 -6.56 -4.12
CA GLU A 4 -2.06 -6.07 -5.45
C GLU A 4 -0.61 -5.60 -5.47
N GLN A 5 0.09 -5.85 -6.58
CA GLN A 5 1.44 -5.33 -6.83
C GLN A 5 1.50 -4.61 -8.17
N GLN A 6 2.16 -3.47 -8.19
CA GLN A 6 2.37 -2.69 -9.41
C GLN A 6 3.75 -2.03 -9.41
N ILE A 7 4.31 -1.83 -10.61
CA ILE A 7 5.52 -1.01 -10.76
C ILE A 7 5.10 0.44 -10.57
N TRP A 8 5.61 1.05 -9.50
CA TRP A 8 5.31 2.43 -9.15
C TRP A 8 6.33 3.40 -9.73
N GLY A 9 7.57 2.94 -9.90
CA GLY A 9 8.64 3.72 -10.51
C GLY A 9 9.95 2.94 -10.60
N ALA A 10 11.04 3.67 -10.76
CA ALA A 10 12.39 3.13 -10.70
C ALA A 10 13.28 4.04 -9.83
N THR A 11 14.28 3.45 -9.16
CA THR A 11 15.31 4.20 -8.44
C THR A 11 16.23 4.92 -9.44
N SER A 12 17.07 5.83 -8.94
CA SER A 12 18.10 6.48 -9.77
C SER A 12 19.11 5.50 -10.37
N GLU A 13 19.22 4.29 -9.80
CA GLU A 13 20.07 3.21 -10.29
C GLU A 13 19.32 2.26 -11.26
N GLY A 14 18.04 2.53 -11.53
CA GLY A 14 17.22 1.77 -12.48
C GLY A 14 16.49 0.56 -11.88
N GLU A 15 16.53 0.37 -10.57
CA GLU A 15 15.81 -0.73 -9.92
C GLU A 15 14.30 -0.44 -9.83
N ALA A 16 13.47 -1.43 -10.13
CA ALA A 16 12.02 -1.26 -10.07
C ALA A 16 11.54 -1.05 -8.63
N VAL A 17 10.86 0.08 -8.41
CA VAL A 17 10.11 0.34 -7.18
C VAL A 17 8.74 -0.29 -7.33
N VAL A 18 8.47 -1.29 -6.50
CA VAL A 18 7.20 -2.02 -6.48
C VAL A 18 6.36 -1.48 -5.33
N LEU A 19 5.13 -1.09 -5.63
CA LEU A 19 4.12 -0.75 -4.63
C LEU A 19 3.23 -1.96 -4.41
N TYR A 20 3.05 -2.33 -3.15
CA TYR A 20 2.17 -3.37 -2.69
C TYR A 20 0.99 -2.73 -1.96
N THR A 21 -0.23 -3.07 -2.39
CA THR A 21 -1.47 -2.65 -1.75
C THR A 21 -2.12 -3.86 -1.11
N LEU A 22 -2.20 -3.87 0.22
CA LEU A 22 -2.82 -4.93 1.00
C LEU A 22 -4.19 -4.47 1.46
N ARG A 23 -5.25 -5.21 1.12
CA ARG A 23 -6.62 -4.92 1.56
C ARG A 23 -7.18 -6.06 2.40
N ASN A 24 -7.67 -5.74 3.58
CA ASN A 24 -8.36 -6.71 4.44
C ASN A 24 -9.88 -6.69 4.19
N ALA A 25 -10.59 -7.71 4.69
CA ALA A 25 -12.04 -7.81 4.53
C ALA A 25 -12.82 -6.75 5.32
N ALA A 26 -12.19 -6.13 6.32
CA ALA A 26 -12.78 -5.06 7.12
C ALA A 26 -12.67 -3.68 6.45
N GLY A 27 -12.07 -3.59 5.25
CA GLY A 27 -11.92 -2.34 4.51
C GLY A 27 -10.63 -1.57 4.78
N ALA A 28 -9.75 -2.06 5.66
CA ALA A 28 -8.44 -1.45 5.86
C ALA A 28 -7.50 -1.74 4.68
N GLU A 29 -6.74 -0.73 4.31
CA GLU A 29 -5.77 -0.74 3.21
C GLU A 29 -4.40 -0.29 3.71
N VAL A 30 -3.36 -1.02 3.36
CA VAL A 30 -1.97 -0.65 3.64
C VAL A 30 -1.20 -0.65 2.32
N ARG A 31 -0.52 0.45 2.02
CA ARG A 31 0.37 0.57 0.87
C ARG A 31 1.81 0.63 1.34
N LEU A 32 2.67 -0.19 0.77
CA LEU A 32 4.09 -0.26 1.10
C LEU A 32 4.94 -0.49 -0.15
N CYS A 33 6.21 -0.06 -0.13
CA CYS A 33 7.12 -0.27 -1.25
C CYS A 33 8.32 -1.13 -0.87
N ASN A 34 8.95 -1.75 -1.87
CA ASN A 34 10.16 -2.58 -1.68
C ASN A 34 11.41 -1.75 -1.30
N VAL A 35 11.38 -0.43 -1.43
CA VAL A 35 12.49 0.44 -1.04
C VAL A 35 12.47 0.61 0.49
N GLY A 36 13.39 -0.07 1.16
CA GLY A 36 13.52 -0.01 2.63
C GLY A 36 12.28 -0.53 3.39
N ALA A 37 11.40 -1.29 2.72
CA ALA A 37 10.09 -1.68 3.25
C ALA A 37 9.24 -0.49 3.75
N ALA A 38 9.39 0.67 3.11
CA ALA A 38 8.72 1.88 3.56
C ALA A 38 7.20 1.76 3.41
N VAL A 39 6.47 2.15 4.46
CA VAL A 39 5.02 2.28 4.41
C VAL A 39 4.67 3.62 3.76
N VAL A 40 3.90 3.56 2.67
CA VAL A 40 3.50 4.73 1.87
C VAL A 40 2.20 5.32 2.39
N SER A 41 1.23 4.48 2.75
CA SER A 41 -0.06 4.93 3.31
C SER A 41 -0.72 3.81 4.11
N ILE A 42 -1.50 4.20 5.12
CA ILE A 42 -2.35 3.32 5.90
C ILE A 42 -3.73 3.97 5.97
N LEU A 43 -4.73 3.32 5.38
CA LEU A 43 -6.13 3.70 5.48
C LEU A 43 -6.85 2.67 6.35
N VAL A 44 -7.38 3.13 7.48
CA VAL A 44 -8.16 2.27 8.40
C VAL A 44 -9.57 2.87 8.50
N PRO A 45 -10.62 2.08 8.24
CA PRO A 45 -11.98 2.57 8.40
C PRO A 45 -12.25 2.90 9.86
N ASP A 46 -13.04 3.94 10.09
CA ASP A 46 -13.51 4.32 11.41
C ASP A 46 -14.50 3.28 12.00
N ARG A 47 -15.01 3.57 13.20
CA ARG A 47 -15.91 2.65 13.93
C ARG A 47 -17.23 2.39 13.18
N ASP A 48 -17.62 3.28 12.27
CA ASP A 48 -18.82 3.21 11.45
C ASP A 48 -18.53 2.66 10.05
N GLY A 49 -17.28 2.24 9.77
CA GLY A 49 -16.86 1.64 8.51
C GLY A 49 -16.50 2.65 7.42
N HIS A 50 -16.42 3.95 7.74
CA HIS A 50 -16.06 4.97 6.77
C HIS A 50 -14.55 5.13 6.70
N LEU A 51 -14.01 5.08 5.49
CA LEU A 51 -12.63 5.47 5.21
C LEU A 51 -12.56 6.99 5.16
N ALA A 52 -11.90 7.60 6.14
CA ALA A 52 -11.48 9.00 6.04
C ALA A 52 -10.10 9.04 5.38
N ASP A 53 -9.97 9.86 4.33
CA ASP A 53 -8.75 10.07 3.53
C ASP A 53 -7.66 10.83 4.30
#